data_AF-F6XWD7-F1
#
_entry.id   AF-F6XWD7-F1
#
_cell.length_a   1.000
_cell.length_b   1.000
_cell.length_c   1.000
_cell.angle_alpha   90.00
_cell.angle_beta   90.00
_cell.angle_gamma   90.00
#
_symmetry.space_group_name_H-M   'P 1'
#
loop_
_entity.id
_entity.type
_entity.pdbx_description
1 polymer ?
#
loop_
_entity_poly.entity_id
_entity_poly.type
_entity_poly.pdbx_seq_one_letter_code
_entity_poly.pdbx_strand_id
1 'polypeptide(L)'
;MGESNTTVPVQECPTQLPSFNELQACATEDCDGTTASNIKWGVWGEWSSCSRSCDKGVKQRYRDCEGGFPGTGSCVGEQEGFMRCVVVECPLVEVQDEVNWGPWWAWSHCSASCGSATRTRTRVCYSLHYKAAT
;
A
#
# COMPACT_ATOMS: atom_id res chain seq x y z
N MET A 1 45.75 11.66 -6.11
CA MET A 1 45.02 10.41 -6.43
C MET A 1 43.96 10.22 -5.37
N GLY A 2 42.68 10.16 -5.76
CA GLY A 2 41.57 9.90 -4.85
C GLY A 2 40.45 10.93 -4.98
N GLU A 3 39.74 10.92 -6.11
CA GLU A 3 38.45 11.61 -6.21
C GLU A 3 37.43 10.78 -5.42
N SER A 4 36.89 11.35 -4.34
CA SER A 4 35.77 10.75 -3.61
C SER A 4 34.52 10.86 -4.48
N ASN A 5 34.28 9.82 -5.28
CA ASN A 5 33.04 9.64 -6.02
C ASN A 5 31.93 9.29 -5.02
N THR A 6 31.34 10.31 -4.41
CA THR A 6 30.13 10.18 -3.61
C THR A 6 28.97 10.01 -4.59
N THR A 7 28.82 8.80 -5.11
CA THR A 7 27.68 8.42 -5.93
C THR A 7 26.45 8.48 -5.02
N VAL A 8 25.68 9.56 -5.13
CA VAL A 8 24.36 9.65 -4.52
C VAL A 8 23.58 8.44 -5.04
N PRO A 9 23.08 7.52 -4.17
CA PRO A 9 22.31 6.39 -4.65
C PRO A 9 21.07 6.96 -5.33
N VAL A 10 20.94 6.70 -6.63
CA VAL A 10 19.69 6.95 -7.35
C VAL A 10 18.62 6.22 -6.55
N GLN A 11 17.68 6.97 -5.99
CA GLN A 11 16.66 6.44 -5.09
C GLN A 11 15.74 5.53 -5.92
N GLU A 12 16.06 4.25 -6.08
CA GLU A 12 15.26 3.32 -6.89
C GLU A 12 14.03 2.81 -6.11
N CYS A 13 12.94 2.53 -6.81
CA CYS A 13 11.83 1.81 -6.19
C CYS A 13 12.29 0.41 -5.75
N PRO A 14 11.88 -0.06 -4.55
CA PRO A 14 12.26 -1.40 -4.12
C PRO A 14 11.82 -2.44 -5.15
N THR A 15 12.72 -3.36 -5.48
CA THR A 15 12.51 -4.40 -6.50
C THR A 15 11.59 -5.53 -6.04
N GLN A 16 11.38 -5.68 -4.73
CA GLN A 16 10.62 -6.79 -4.11
C GLN A 16 9.20 -6.46 -3.61
N LEU A 17 8.96 -5.27 -3.06
CA LEU A 17 7.61 -4.67 -2.91
C LEU A 17 7.70 -3.15 -3.13
N PRO A 18 7.09 -2.53 -4.16
CA PRO A 18 7.23 -1.10 -4.38
C PRO A 18 6.22 -0.38 -3.48
N SER A 19 5.97 -0.91 -2.29
CA SER A 19 4.96 -0.45 -1.35
C SER A 19 5.63 -0.34 0.01
N PHE A 20 5.41 0.79 0.66
CA PHE A 20 5.90 1.03 2.01
C PHE A 20 4.72 1.17 2.95
N ASN A 21 4.79 0.43 4.06
CA ASN A 21 3.77 0.41 5.09
C ASN A 21 4.22 1.26 6.26
N GLU A 22 3.32 2.11 6.75
CA GLU A 22 3.48 2.83 8.01
C GLU A 22 2.52 2.27 9.04
N LEU A 23 3.01 2.06 10.26
CA LEU A 23 2.24 1.57 11.39
C LEU A 23 1.97 2.71 12.36
N GLN A 24 0.73 2.82 12.85
CA GLN A 24 0.36 3.77 13.87
C GLN A 24 -0.47 3.08 14.95
N ALA A 25 -0.17 3.37 16.21
CA ALA A 25 -1.01 2.94 17.32
C ALA A 25 -2.40 3.59 17.24
N CYS A 26 -3.44 2.81 17.55
CA CYS A 26 -4.75 3.34 17.86
C CYS A 26 -5.16 2.84 19.24
N ALA A 27 -5.51 3.79 20.12
CA ALA A 27 -6.05 3.48 21.43
C ALA A 27 -7.49 3.02 21.26
N THR A 28 -7.79 1.84 21.78
CA THR A 28 -9.15 1.31 21.86
C THR A 28 -9.46 0.97 23.31
N GLU A 29 -10.73 1.06 23.71
CA GLU A 29 -11.18 0.80 25.09
C GLU A 29 -10.69 -0.57 25.60
N ASP A 30 -10.55 -0.75 26.91
CA ASP A 30 -10.11 -2.04 27.47
C ASP A 30 -11.08 -3.17 27.07
N CYS A 31 -10.52 -4.35 26.81
CA CYS A 31 -11.30 -5.47 26.28
C CYS A 31 -12.16 -6.09 27.38
N ASP A 32 -13.41 -5.63 27.53
CA ASP A 32 -14.36 -6.22 28.47
C ASP A 32 -15.01 -7.50 27.93
N GLY A 33 -14.19 -8.52 27.61
CA GLY A 33 -14.58 -9.94 27.42
C GLY A 33 -15.65 -10.33 26.38
N THR A 34 -16.49 -9.43 25.90
CA THR A 34 -17.57 -9.67 24.93
C THR A 34 -17.03 -9.47 23.54
N THR A 35 -16.31 -10.47 23.06
CA THR A 35 -15.85 -10.55 21.68
C THR A 35 -17.06 -10.69 20.75
N ALA A 36 -17.17 -9.81 19.76
CA ALA A 36 -18.15 -9.97 18.68
C ALA A 36 -17.77 -11.20 17.86
N SER A 37 -18.50 -12.28 18.11
CA SER A 37 -18.21 -13.63 17.63
C SER A 37 -18.43 -13.85 16.13
N ASN A 38 -18.73 -12.79 15.35
CA ASN A 38 -19.04 -12.91 13.91
C ASN A 38 -18.42 -11.79 13.05
N ILE A 39 -17.37 -11.11 13.51
CA ILE A 39 -16.65 -10.14 12.68
C ILE A 39 -15.56 -10.87 11.90
N LYS A 40 -15.67 -10.85 10.57
CA LYS A 40 -14.69 -11.51 9.69
C LYS A 40 -14.48 -10.72 8.42
N TRP A 41 -13.30 -10.89 7.84
CA TRP A 41 -13.08 -10.45 6.48
C TRP A 41 -13.97 -11.24 5.53
N GLY A 42 -14.68 -10.51 4.67
CA GLY A 42 -15.28 -11.06 3.47
C GLY A 42 -14.21 -11.56 2.49
N VAL A 43 -14.67 -12.10 1.37
CA VAL A 43 -13.75 -12.53 0.31
C VAL A 43 -13.02 -11.32 -0.28
N TRP A 44 -11.79 -11.56 -0.74
CA TRP A 44 -11.10 -10.58 -1.55
C TRP A 44 -11.86 -10.37 -2.87
N GLY A 45 -12.11 -9.11 -3.21
CA GLY A 45 -12.52 -8.73 -4.53
C GLY A 45 -11.44 -8.98 -5.57
N GLU A 46 -11.83 -8.80 -6.83
CA GLU A 46 -10.94 -8.91 -7.97
C GLU A 46 -9.80 -7.89 -7.92
N TRP A 47 -8.68 -8.23 -8.54
CA TRP A 47 -7.60 -7.28 -8.74
C TRP A 47 -8.02 -6.24 -9.79
N SER A 48 -7.67 -4.98 -9.53
CA SER A 48 -7.77 -3.89 -10.49
C SER A 48 -6.87 -4.11 -11.70
N SER A 49 -7.11 -3.34 -12.76
CA SER A 49 -6.11 -3.14 -13.80
C SER A 49 -4.80 -2.60 -13.22
N CYS A 50 -3.71 -2.81 -13.95
CA CYS A 50 -2.41 -2.26 -13.59
C CYS A 50 -2.48 -0.72 -13.58
N SER A 51 -1.83 -0.07 -12.61
CA SER A 51 -1.80 1.39 -12.48
C SER A 51 -1.14 2.10 -13.67
N ARG A 52 -0.38 1.36 -14.49
CA ARG A 52 0.21 1.83 -15.74
C ARG A 52 -0.27 0.96 -16.90
N SER A 53 -0.41 1.57 -18.07
CA SER A 53 -0.73 0.88 -19.33
C SER A 53 0.49 0.20 -19.97
N CYS A 54 1.70 0.52 -19.52
CA CYS A 54 2.96 -0.06 -19.95
C CYS A 54 3.99 -0.01 -18.79
N ASP A 55 5.09 -0.74 -18.92
CA ASP A 55 6.11 -1.08 -17.93
C ASP A 55 5.55 -1.74 -16.65
N LYS A 56 6.23 -1.48 -15.53
CA LYS A 56 5.93 -1.99 -14.20
C LYS A 56 4.94 -1.05 -13.51
N GLY A 57 3.84 -1.59 -13.01
CA GLY A 57 2.89 -0.88 -12.19
C GLY A 57 2.47 -1.70 -10.97
N VAL A 58 1.38 -1.27 -10.35
CA VAL A 58 0.74 -1.95 -9.22
C VAL A 58 -0.74 -2.14 -9.50
N LYS A 59 -1.27 -3.29 -9.13
CA LYS A 59 -2.70 -3.59 -9.07
C LYS A 59 -3.14 -3.74 -7.63
N GLN A 60 -4.40 -3.41 -7.37
CA GLN A 60 -4.99 -3.34 -6.04
C GLN A 60 -6.24 -4.22 -5.96
N ARG A 61 -6.55 -4.72 -4.77
CA ARG A 61 -7.83 -5.36 -4.47
C ARG A 61 -8.32 -4.92 -3.09
N TYR A 62 -9.60 -5.13 -2.84
CA TYR A 62 -10.27 -4.76 -1.59
C TYR A 62 -11.04 -5.95 -1.04
N ARG A 63 -11.29 -5.96 0.27
CA ARG A 63 -12.23 -6.88 0.92
C ARG A 63 -13.07 -6.13 1.92
N ASP A 64 -14.30 -6.55 2.10
CA ASP A 64 -15.20 -5.92 3.05
C ASP A 64 -15.07 -6.54 4.44
N CYS A 65 -15.31 -5.74 5.46
CA CYS A 65 -15.45 -6.25 6.81
C CYS A 65 -16.89 -6.63 7.09
N GLU A 66 -17.17 -7.93 7.16
CA GLU A 66 -18.50 -8.46 7.42
C GLU A 66 -18.76 -8.50 8.93
N GLY A 67 -19.92 -7.99 9.35
CA GLY A 67 -20.38 -8.05 10.74
C GLY A 67 -19.85 -6.96 11.68
N GLY A 68 -19.04 -6.01 11.19
CA GLY A 68 -18.56 -4.87 11.97
C GLY A 68 -19.62 -3.78 12.13
N PHE A 69 -19.90 -3.36 13.38
CA PHE A 69 -20.73 -2.20 13.72
C PHE A 69 -19.98 -1.30 14.72
N PRO A 70 -20.35 -0.01 14.84
CA PRO A 70 -19.81 0.85 15.90
C PRO A 70 -20.03 0.21 17.27
N GLY A 71 -18.93 -0.07 18.01
CA GLY A 71 -18.98 -0.63 19.37
C GLY A 71 -18.89 -2.16 19.48
N THR A 72 -19.04 -2.93 18.39
CA THR A 72 -18.84 -4.41 18.42
C THR A 72 -17.47 -4.84 17.89
N GLY A 73 -16.80 -3.95 17.18
CA GLY A 73 -15.43 -4.11 16.74
C GLY A 73 -15.26 -4.04 15.23
N SER A 74 -14.03 -4.22 14.77
CA SER A 74 -13.66 -4.11 13.35
C SER A 74 -12.79 -5.30 12.94
N CYS A 75 -12.75 -5.59 11.65
CA CYS A 75 -11.96 -6.70 11.13
C CYS A 75 -10.48 -6.41 11.31
N VAL A 76 -9.79 -7.39 11.89
CA VAL A 76 -8.36 -7.31 12.19
C VAL A 76 -7.54 -7.53 10.92
N GLY A 77 -6.80 -6.51 10.49
CA GLY A 77 -5.82 -6.60 9.40
C GLY A 77 -6.08 -5.65 8.23
N GLU A 78 -5.51 -5.96 7.07
CA GLU A 78 -5.52 -5.07 5.90
C GLU A 78 -6.82 -5.18 5.11
N GLN A 79 -7.50 -4.07 4.86
CA GLN A 79 -8.68 -4.02 3.98
C GLN A 79 -8.31 -4.04 2.50
N GLU A 80 -7.09 -3.59 2.19
CA GLU A 80 -6.58 -3.41 0.84
C GLU A 80 -5.38 -4.34 0.62
N GLY A 81 -5.23 -4.85 -0.60
CA GLY A 81 -4.07 -5.67 -1.00
C GLY A 81 -3.41 -5.09 -2.25
N PHE A 82 -2.09 -5.17 -2.32
CA PHE A 82 -1.29 -4.63 -3.42
C PHE A 82 -0.41 -5.71 -4.05
N MET A 83 -0.26 -5.67 -5.38
CA MET A 83 0.61 -6.58 -6.11
C MET A 83 1.23 -5.87 -7.31
N ARG A 84 2.48 -6.20 -7.64
CA ARG A 84 3.09 -5.73 -8.89
C ARG A 84 2.40 -6.31 -10.12
N CYS A 85 2.42 -5.53 -11.18
CA CYS A 85 2.05 -5.97 -12.51
C CYS A 85 3.07 -5.47 -13.53
N VAL A 86 3.25 -6.24 -14.59
CA VAL A 86 4.05 -5.88 -15.76
C VAL A 86 3.12 -6.02 -16.95
N VAL A 87 3.03 -4.98 -17.78
CA VAL A 87 2.10 -4.96 -18.92
C VAL A 87 2.85 -5.21 -20.23
N VAL A 88 3.38 -4.16 -20.83
CA VAL A 88 4.20 -4.17 -22.05
C VAL A 88 5.24 -3.08 -21.91
N GLU A 89 6.42 -3.18 -22.52
CA GLU A 89 7.41 -2.10 -22.46
C GLU A 89 6.85 -0.82 -23.08
N CYS A 90 6.99 0.32 -22.38
CA CYS A 90 6.63 1.62 -22.94
C CYS A 90 7.64 2.00 -24.04
N PRO A 91 7.19 2.72 -25.11
CA PRO A 91 8.10 3.34 -26.05
C PRO A 91 9.07 4.28 -25.32
N LEU A 92 10.37 4.18 -25.61
CA LEU A 92 11.38 5.04 -25.01
C LEU A 92 11.21 6.48 -25.51
N VAL A 93 10.72 7.36 -24.65
CA VAL A 93 10.70 8.81 -24.84
C VAL A 93 11.45 9.40 -23.65
N GLU A 94 12.71 9.76 -23.86
CA GLU A 94 13.68 10.30 -22.88
C GLU A 94 13.53 9.84 -21.41
N VAL A 95 14.46 9.00 -20.97
CA VAL A 95 14.50 8.45 -19.62
C VAL A 95 14.83 9.56 -18.61
N GLN A 96 13.84 9.93 -17.79
CA GLN A 96 14.09 10.47 -16.47
C GLN A 96 13.61 9.45 -15.46
N ASP A 97 14.54 8.79 -14.78
CA ASP A 97 14.24 7.88 -13.67
C ASP A 97 13.90 8.69 -12.41
N GLU A 98 12.81 9.46 -12.50
CA GLU A 98 12.26 10.17 -11.34
C GLU A 98 11.45 9.16 -10.54
N VAL A 99 11.99 8.79 -9.39
CA VAL A 99 11.29 7.94 -8.44
C VAL A 99 10.39 8.78 -7.58
N ASN A 100 9.09 8.53 -7.71
CA ASN A 100 8.07 9.25 -6.98
C ASN A 100 7.27 8.31 -6.08
N TRP A 101 7.00 8.75 -4.86
CA TRP A 101 6.05 8.08 -3.99
C TRP A 101 4.65 8.61 -4.30
N GLY A 102 3.73 7.69 -4.56
CA GLY A 102 2.31 7.98 -4.55
C GLY A 102 1.85 8.59 -3.23
N PRO A 103 0.67 9.21 -3.22
CA PRO A 103 0.04 9.61 -1.98
C PRO A 103 -0.12 8.40 -1.06
N TRP A 104 -0.12 8.67 0.24
CA TRP A 104 -0.55 7.70 1.22
C TRP A 104 -2.02 7.35 1.00
N TRP A 105 -2.33 6.06 1.00
CA TRP A 105 -3.73 5.63 1.11
C TRP A 105 -4.27 5.86 2.52
N ALA A 106 -5.59 5.71 2.64
CA ALA A 106 -6.27 5.78 3.91
C ALA A 106 -5.67 4.76 4.90
N TRP A 107 -5.72 5.10 6.18
CA TRP A 107 -5.39 4.14 7.22
C TRP A 107 -6.36 2.97 7.20
N SER A 108 -5.84 1.76 7.36
CA SER A 108 -6.64 0.59 7.64
C SER A 108 -7.44 0.78 8.94
N HIS A 109 -8.41 -0.10 9.13
CA HIS A 109 -8.97 -0.32 10.46
C HIS A 109 -7.90 -0.77 11.46
N CYS A 110 -8.18 -0.54 12.74
CA CYS A 110 -7.35 -1.02 13.83
C CYS A 110 -7.28 -2.55 13.85
N SER A 111 -6.11 -3.07 14.19
CA SER A 111 -5.82 -4.49 14.36
C SER A 111 -6.58 -5.13 15.51
N ALA A 112 -7.24 -4.33 16.34
CA ALA A 112 -8.18 -4.78 17.34
C ALA A 112 -9.20 -3.66 17.59
N SER A 113 -10.36 -4.03 18.11
CA SER A 113 -11.40 -3.09 18.52
C SER A 113 -11.31 -2.65 19.97
N CYS A 114 -10.42 -3.26 20.75
CA CYS A 114 -10.20 -3.02 22.16
C CYS A 114 -8.73 -3.27 22.50
N GLY A 115 -8.25 -2.67 23.58
CA GLY A 115 -6.88 -2.75 24.04
C GLY A 115 -5.88 -1.96 23.18
N SER A 116 -4.63 -2.44 23.16
CA SER A 116 -3.57 -1.84 22.35
C SER A 116 -3.65 -2.35 20.91
N ALA A 117 -4.12 -1.49 20.01
CA ALA A 117 -4.26 -1.81 18.59
C ALA A 117 -3.31 -0.96 17.73
N THR A 118 -3.04 -1.43 16.51
CA THR A 118 -2.31 -0.68 15.49
C THR A 118 -3.08 -0.68 14.17
N ARG A 119 -2.88 0.35 13.37
CA ARG A 119 -3.41 0.45 12.00
C ARG A 119 -2.25 0.68 11.04
N THR A 120 -2.46 0.29 9.80
CA THR A 120 -1.44 0.37 8.74
C THR A 120 -1.96 1.24 7.61
N ARG A 121 -1.11 2.09 7.04
CA ARG A 121 -1.36 2.70 5.73
C ARG A 121 -0.22 2.35 4.79
N THR A 122 -0.53 2.32 3.51
CA THR A 122 0.45 2.00 2.48
C THR A 122 0.61 3.20 1.55
N ARG A 123 1.78 3.33 0.93
CA ARG A 123 2.00 4.13 -0.27
C ARG A 123 2.82 3.30 -1.25
N VAL A 124 2.64 3.52 -2.55
CA VAL A 124 3.41 2.85 -3.59
C VAL A 124 4.44 3.79 -4.19
N CYS A 125 5.60 3.24 -4.50
CA CYS A 125 6.64 3.84 -5.28
C CYS A 125 6.36 3.61 -6.76
N TYR A 126 6.37 4.68 -7.54
CA TYR A 126 6.29 4.66 -8.98
C TYR A 126 7.63 5.14 -9.54
N SER A 127 8.16 4.40 -10.51
CA SER A 127 9.12 4.95 -11.47
C SER A 127 8.30 5.47 -12.63
N LEU A 128 8.47 6.73 -13.02
CA LEU A 128 7.76 7.36 -14.13
C LEU A 128 8.71 7.46 -15.33
N HIS A 129 8.34 6.83 -16.46
CA HIS A 129 9.05 7.01 -17.73
C HIS A 129 8.20 7.88 -18.67
N TYR A 130 8.03 9.16 -18.34
CA TYR A 130 7.41 10.10 -19.29
C TYR A 130 8.03 11.49 -19.21
N LYS A 131 8.40 12.04 -20.36
CA LYS A 131 8.32 13.49 -20.59
C LYS A 131 7.16 13.77 -21.55
N ALA A 132 6.43 14.83 -21.27
CA ALA A 132 5.64 15.47 -22.31
C ALA A 132 6.63 16.14 -23.29
N ALA A 133 6.43 15.90 -24.59
CA ALA A 133 7.14 16.64 -25.62
C ALA A 133 6.76 18.13 -25.50
N THR A 134 7.72 18.98 -25.16
CA THR A 134 7.65 20.44 -25.39
C THR A 134 8.17 20.75 -26.78
#